data_AF-A0A0D2DF73-F1
#
_entry.id   AF-A0A0D2DF73-F1
#
_cell.length_a   1.000
_cell.length_b   1.000
_cell.length_c   1.000
_cell.angle_alpha   90.00
_cell.angle_beta   90.00
_cell.angle_gamma   90.00
#
_symmetry.space_group_name_H-M   'P 1'
#
loop_
_entity.id
_entity.type
_entity.pdbx_description
1 polymer ?
#
loop_
_entity_poly.entity_id
_entity_poly.type
_entity_poly.pdbx_seq_one_letter_code
_entity_poly.pdbx_strand_id
1 'polypeptide(L)'
;METQPCILYYDRRSICSSMVRYTLACAGSPGKNCLSLSPELREIDIYKGEQLSESYLCEVNPKGQVPSLSSPGLFEKPMTDSLDITLWLCERHPDLRPAEYADDINRLLRDLHAINFFTLSMRNRPQRAEMLEGTILARLDAPDLSDRHKKALEYKLTVTRSEKVSGVRPEVVKEETKRARAFLSEIDHVRRSHNDEDLTVEAWVFGTAVPTALDTTLICLLARLMDVQLEEIVPPALLEMARAVRETAAFKAIWSSV
;
A
#
# COMPACT_ATOMS: atom_id res chain seq x y z
N MET A 1 -22.29 21.07 -0.61
CA MET A 1 -22.32 19.84 0.21
C MET A 1 -21.13 19.90 1.14
N GLU A 2 -21.34 19.58 2.41
CA GLU A 2 -20.25 19.47 3.38
C GLU A 2 -19.36 18.28 3.00
N THR A 3 -18.05 18.46 3.03
CA THR A 3 -17.07 17.40 2.74
C THR A 3 -16.08 17.32 3.89
N GLN A 4 -15.51 16.15 4.12
CA GLN A 4 -14.44 15.98 5.10
C GLN A 4 -13.09 16.20 4.39
N PRO A 5 -12.38 17.31 4.65
CA PRO A 5 -11.05 17.52 4.08
C PRO A 5 -10.08 16.51 4.65
N CYS A 6 -9.24 15.93 3.79
CA CYS A 6 -8.13 15.09 4.20
C CYS A 6 -6.94 15.31 3.25
N ILE A 7 -5.72 15.08 3.74
CA ILE A 7 -4.48 15.21 2.98
C ILE A 7 -3.85 13.82 2.90
N LEU A 8 -3.73 13.28 1.70
CA LEU A 8 -3.04 12.03 1.46
C LEU A 8 -1.62 12.31 0.97
N TYR A 9 -0.65 12.08 1.85
CA TYR A 9 0.77 12.10 1.52
C TYR A 9 1.13 10.80 0.82
N TYR A 10 1.72 10.86 -0.38
CA TYR A 10 1.94 9.67 -1.21
C TYR A 10 3.18 9.78 -2.10
N ASP A 11 3.68 8.66 -2.59
CA ASP A 11 4.62 8.63 -3.73
C ASP A 11 4.06 7.73 -4.82
N ARG A 12 4.19 8.12 -6.09
CA ARG A 12 3.65 7.35 -7.22
C ARG A 12 4.23 5.95 -7.38
N ARG A 13 5.46 5.72 -6.89
CA ARG A 13 6.19 4.45 -6.98
C ARG A 13 6.01 3.58 -5.72
N SER A 14 5.40 4.12 -4.67
CA SER A 14 5.06 3.34 -3.46
C SER A 14 3.81 2.50 -3.71
N ILE A 15 3.97 1.19 -3.59
CA ILE A 15 2.85 0.24 -3.71
C ILE A 15 1.74 0.55 -2.70
N CYS A 16 2.08 0.82 -1.43
CA CYS A 16 1.10 1.16 -0.41
C CYS A 16 0.35 2.47 -0.73
N SER A 17 1.04 3.42 -1.38
CA SER A 17 0.40 4.66 -1.83
C SER A 17 -0.57 4.39 -2.98
N SER A 18 -0.20 3.54 -3.94
CA SER A 18 -1.10 3.11 -5.01
C SER A 18 -2.31 2.36 -4.45
N MET A 19 -2.13 1.48 -3.46
CA MET A 19 -3.23 0.78 -2.78
C MET A 19 -4.27 1.75 -2.23
N VAL A 20 -3.86 2.71 -1.39
CA VAL A 20 -4.79 3.69 -0.81
C VAL A 20 -5.44 4.57 -1.88
N ARG A 21 -4.67 5.03 -2.88
CA ARG A 21 -5.21 5.85 -3.97
C ARG A 21 -6.22 5.09 -4.81
N TYR A 22 -6.00 3.81 -5.07
CA TYR A 22 -6.93 2.98 -5.82
C TYR A 22 -8.19 2.66 -5.01
N THR A 23 -8.03 2.35 -3.72
CA THR A 23 -9.16 2.22 -2.78
C THR A 23 -10.03 3.47 -2.76
N LEU A 24 -9.43 4.67 -2.69
CA LEU A 24 -10.17 5.94 -2.77
C LEU A 24 -10.89 6.12 -4.10
N ALA A 25 -10.25 5.76 -5.22
CA ALA A 25 -10.85 5.86 -6.55
C ALA A 25 -12.05 4.91 -6.74
N CYS A 26 -12.08 3.81 -5.98
CA CYS A 26 -13.11 2.78 -6.04
C CYS A 26 -14.13 2.83 -4.90
N ALA A 27 -13.99 3.76 -3.95
CA ALA A 27 -14.74 3.76 -2.69
C ALA A 27 -16.26 3.97 -2.81
N GLY A 28 -16.80 4.20 -4.00
CA GLY A 28 -18.24 4.39 -4.19
C GLY A 28 -18.80 5.55 -3.36
N SER A 29 -20.09 5.47 -3.02
CA SER A 29 -20.74 6.49 -2.19
C SER A 29 -20.38 6.34 -0.71
N PRO A 30 -20.24 7.44 0.05
CA PRO A 30 -20.10 7.33 1.50
C PRO A 30 -21.40 6.78 2.12
N GLY A 31 -21.26 6.11 3.27
CA GLY A 31 -22.39 5.65 4.06
C GLY A 31 -23.24 6.81 4.62
N LYS A 32 -24.47 6.50 5.05
CA LYS A 32 -25.49 7.51 5.44
C LYS A 32 -25.03 8.56 6.47
N ASN A 33 -24.09 8.21 7.33
CA ASN A 33 -23.58 9.09 8.40
C ASN A 33 -22.16 9.63 8.11
N CYS A 34 -21.67 9.46 6.89
CA CYS A 34 -20.32 9.86 6.49
C CYS A 34 -20.38 10.97 5.46
N LEU A 35 -19.60 12.02 5.67
CA LEU A 35 -19.35 13.04 4.65
C LEU A 35 -18.51 12.46 3.51
N SER A 36 -18.76 12.91 2.28
CA SER A 36 -17.84 12.66 1.18
C SER A 36 -16.46 13.19 1.52
N LEU A 37 -15.42 12.41 1.21
CA LEU A 37 -14.03 12.85 1.39
C LEU A 37 -13.65 13.86 0.31
N SER A 38 -12.89 14.89 0.71
CA SER A 38 -12.19 15.79 -0.21
C SER A 38 -10.68 15.58 -0.03
N PRO A 39 -10.08 14.59 -0.73
CA PRO A 39 -8.66 14.31 -0.59
C PRO A 39 -7.81 15.32 -1.37
N GLU A 40 -6.98 16.08 -0.67
CA GLU A 40 -5.82 16.77 -1.23
C GLU A 40 -4.68 15.75 -1.38
N LEU A 41 -4.25 15.48 -2.62
CA LEU A 41 -3.12 14.61 -2.89
C LEU A 41 -1.81 15.39 -2.78
N ARG A 42 -0.95 15.03 -1.83
CA ARG A 42 0.36 15.65 -1.62
C ARG A 42 1.48 14.67 -1.90
N GLU A 43 2.17 14.87 -3.01
CA GLU A 43 3.27 13.99 -3.42
C GLU A 43 4.51 14.23 -2.53
N ILE A 44 5.20 13.14 -2.17
CA ILE A 44 6.45 13.09 -1.42
C ILE A 44 7.42 12.27 -2.25
N ASP A 45 8.40 12.91 -2.90
CA ASP A 45 9.37 12.24 -3.76
C ASP A 45 10.36 11.44 -2.91
N ILE A 46 10.10 10.13 -2.78
CA ILE A 46 10.92 9.28 -1.92
C ILE A 46 12.33 9.03 -2.46
N TYR A 47 12.55 9.30 -3.74
CA TYR A 47 13.87 9.17 -4.39
C TYR A 47 14.73 10.40 -4.15
N LYS A 48 14.14 11.59 -4.10
CA LYS A 48 14.84 12.81 -3.67
C LYS A 48 15.06 12.87 -2.16
N GLY A 49 14.39 11.99 -1.40
CA GLY A 49 14.54 11.92 0.05
C GLY A 49 13.66 12.92 0.79
N GLU A 50 12.54 13.36 0.20
CA GLU A 50 11.60 14.30 0.85
C GLU A 50 10.99 13.72 2.13
N GLN A 51 10.81 12.39 2.18
CA GLN A 51 10.42 11.64 3.37
C GLN A 51 11.46 11.66 4.50
N LEU A 52 12.66 12.20 4.24
CA LEU A 52 13.74 12.38 5.22
C LEU A 52 13.85 13.83 5.71
N SER A 53 12.98 14.73 5.24
CA SER A 53 12.90 16.11 5.75
C SER A 53 12.46 16.13 7.21
N GLU A 54 12.87 17.18 7.95
CA GLU A 54 12.48 17.34 9.35
C GLU A 54 10.95 17.42 9.50
N SER A 55 10.29 18.25 8.68
CA SER A 55 8.84 18.42 8.73
C SER A 55 8.12 17.09 8.49
N TYR A 56 8.53 16.31 7.50
CA TYR A 56 7.89 15.03 7.22
C TYR A 56 8.09 14.02 8.36
N LEU A 57 9.34 13.81 8.79
CA LEU A 57 9.64 12.83 9.85
C LEU A 57 9.01 13.23 11.19
N CYS A 58 8.97 14.52 11.50
CA CYS A 58 8.57 14.96 12.84
C CYS A 58 7.08 15.32 12.96
N GLU A 59 6.37 15.54 11.84
CA GLU A 59 4.98 16.03 11.84
C GLU A 59 4.04 15.12 11.06
N VAL A 60 4.55 14.38 10.06
CA VAL A 60 3.73 13.54 9.20
C VAL A 60 3.86 12.07 9.57
N ASN A 61 5.06 11.51 9.41
CA ASN A 61 5.32 10.09 9.68
C ASN A 61 6.75 9.88 10.20
N PRO A 62 6.94 9.53 11.48
CA PRO A 62 8.27 9.29 12.05
C PRO A 62 9.03 8.13 11.41
N LYS A 63 8.32 7.17 10.78
CA LYS A 63 8.97 6.11 10.01
C LYS A 63 9.45 6.57 8.64
N GLY A 64 9.14 7.80 8.20
CA GLY A 64 9.47 8.29 6.86
C GLY A 64 8.94 7.37 5.76
N GLN A 65 7.71 6.89 5.93
CA GLN A 65 7.02 5.98 5.02
C GLN A 65 5.79 6.67 4.41
N VAL A 66 5.43 6.27 3.20
CA VAL A 66 4.23 6.73 2.50
C VAL A 66 3.37 5.51 2.14
N PRO A 67 2.03 5.60 2.21
CA PRO A 67 1.25 6.83 2.39
C PRO A 67 1.09 7.25 3.85
N SER A 68 0.59 8.47 4.06
CA SER A 68 0.05 8.91 5.35
C SER A 68 -1.17 9.79 5.12
N LEU A 69 -2.19 9.66 5.96
CA LEU A 69 -3.45 10.38 5.83
C LEU A 69 -3.64 11.32 7.02
N SER A 70 -3.76 12.62 6.74
CA SER A 70 -4.17 13.61 7.75
C SER A 70 -5.61 14.02 7.50
N SER A 71 -6.38 14.24 8.57
CA SER A 71 -7.72 14.80 8.50
C SER A 71 -7.90 15.77 9.67
N PRO A 72 -7.50 17.06 9.51
CA PRO A 72 -7.62 18.05 10.56
C PRO A 72 -9.03 18.10 11.14
N GLY A 73 -9.14 18.15 12.47
CA GLY A 73 -10.42 18.10 13.19
C GLY A 73 -10.98 16.69 13.43
N LEU A 74 -10.50 15.67 12.71
CA LEU A 74 -10.89 14.28 12.95
C LEU A 74 -9.77 13.48 13.64
N PHE A 75 -8.52 13.71 13.24
CA PHE A 75 -7.35 13.08 13.86
C PHE A 75 -6.44 14.14 14.47
N GLU A 76 -5.93 13.88 15.67
CA GLU A 76 -4.86 14.71 16.27
C GLU A 76 -3.55 14.54 15.50
N LYS A 77 -3.27 13.33 15.00
CA LYS A 77 -2.06 12.98 14.24
C LYS A 77 -2.42 12.22 12.97
N PRO A 78 -1.57 12.27 11.93
CA PRO A 78 -1.80 11.50 10.71
C PRO A 78 -1.84 10.00 10.97
N MET A 79 -2.70 9.30 10.24
CA MET A 79 -2.67 7.84 10.14
C MET A 79 -1.52 7.46 9.20
N THR A 80 -0.59 6.64 9.67
CA THR A 80 0.70 6.41 9.02
C THR A 80 0.88 5.01 8.45
N ASP A 81 -0.11 4.13 8.66
CA ASP A 81 -0.14 2.77 8.15
C ASP A 81 -1.20 2.65 7.03
N SER A 82 -0.82 2.06 5.90
CA SER A 82 -1.73 1.91 4.75
C SER A 82 -2.90 0.97 5.01
N LEU A 83 -2.74 -0.03 5.87
CA LEU A 83 -3.84 -0.92 6.26
C LEU A 83 -4.84 -0.15 7.12
N ASP A 84 -4.35 0.61 8.11
CA ASP A 84 -5.21 1.44 8.96
C ASP A 84 -6.01 2.44 8.12
N ILE A 85 -5.35 3.08 7.14
CA ILE A 85 -6.02 4.00 6.21
C ILE A 85 -7.10 3.26 5.42
N THR A 86 -6.79 2.06 4.90
CA THR A 86 -7.74 1.25 4.12
C THR A 86 -8.94 0.83 4.97
N LEU A 87 -8.73 0.37 6.21
CA LEU A 87 -9.80 0.00 7.13
C LEU A 87 -10.64 1.21 7.52
N TRP A 88 -10.03 2.37 7.73
CA TRP A 88 -10.75 3.61 7.97
C TRP A 88 -11.63 4.04 6.79
N LEU A 89 -11.17 3.83 5.55
CA LEU A 89 -12.00 4.02 4.36
C LEU A 89 -13.18 3.05 4.34
N CYS A 90 -12.98 1.79 4.73
CA CYS A 90 -14.05 0.79 4.81
C CYS A 90 -15.17 1.19 5.77
N GLU A 91 -14.86 1.82 6.91
CA GLU A 91 -15.89 2.30 7.86
C GLU A 91 -16.78 3.39 7.25
N ARG A 92 -16.30 4.08 6.21
CA ARG A 92 -17.00 5.21 5.58
C ARG A 92 -17.69 4.84 4.28
N HIS A 93 -17.21 3.80 3.62
CA HIS A 93 -17.61 3.38 2.29
C HIS A 93 -17.98 1.89 2.33
N PRO A 94 -19.27 1.57 2.60
CA PRO A 94 -19.70 0.20 2.87
C PRO A 94 -19.38 -0.80 1.75
N ASP A 95 -19.34 -0.34 0.50
CA ASP A 95 -19.03 -1.18 -0.67
C ASP A 95 -17.59 -1.73 -0.63
N LEU A 96 -16.67 -1.04 0.06
CA LEU A 96 -15.29 -1.53 0.23
C LEU A 96 -15.21 -2.73 1.19
N ARG A 97 -16.18 -2.89 2.07
CA ARG A 97 -16.25 -4.00 3.03
C ARG A 97 -17.71 -4.35 3.33
N PRO A 98 -18.41 -5.02 2.39
CA PRO A 98 -19.78 -5.45 2.60
C PRO A 98 -19.89 -6.31 3.87
N ALA A 99 -20.97 -6.13 4.63
CA ALA A 99 -21.15 -6.79 5.93
C ALA A 99 -21.06 -8.32 5.85
N GLU A 100 -21.52 -8.91 4.75
CA GLU A 100 -21.49 -10.35 4.50
C GLU A 100 -20.06 -10.94 4.47
N TYR A 101 -19.07 -10.16 4.03
CA TYR A 101 -17.68 -10.61 3.84
C TYR A 101 -16.69 -9.87 4.77
N ALA A 102 -17.20 -9.13 5.75
CA ALA A 102 -16.38 -8.18 6.50
C ALA A 102 -15.22 -8.85 7.26
N ASP A 103 -15.47 -10.02 7.87
CA ASP A 103 -14.45 -10.75 8.63
C ASP A 103 -13.36 -11.31 7.71
N ASP A 104 -13.74 -11.91 6.58
CA ASP A 104 -12.79 -12.43 5.59
C ASP A 104 -11.97 -11.31 4.94
N ILE A 105 -12.60 -10.20 4.55
CA ILE A 105 -11.90 -9.03 4.02
C ILE A 105 -10.88 -8.51 5.04
N ASN A 106 -11.28 -8.33 6.29
CA ASN A 106 -10.39 -7.83 7.34
C ASN A 106 -9.20 -8.77 7.59
N ARG A 107 -9.44 -10.09 7.58
CA ARG A 107 -8.39 -11.09 7.75
C ARG A 107 -7.44 -11.09 6.56
N LEU A 108 -7.95 -11.19 5.33
CA LEU A 108 -7.15 -11.23 4.11
C LEU A 108 -6.37 -9.94 3.87
N LEU A 109 -6.93 -8.77 4.24
CA LEU A 109 -6.19 -7.50 4.23
C LEU A 109 -5.00 -7.52 5.20
N ARG A 110 -5.16 -8.08 6.41
CA ARG A 110 -4.04 -8.23 7.36
C ARG A 110 -2.99 -9.19 6.82
N ASP A 111 -3.41 -10.31 6.23
CA ASP A 111 -2.50 -11.29 5.65
C ASP A 111 -1.72 -10.70 4.46
N LEU A 112 -2.39 -9.91 3.61
CA LEU A 112 -1.78 -9.16 2.52
C LEU A 112 -0.75 -8.15 3.04
N HIS A 113 -1.12 -7.33 4.02
CA HIS A 113 -0.23 -6.31 4.61
C HIS A 113 0.87 -6.89 5.52
N ALA A 114 0.76 -8.15 5.91
CA ALA A 114 1.87 -8.87 6.56
C ALA A 114 2.98 -9.26 5.57
N ILE A 115 2.73 -9.13 4.26
CA ILE A 115 3.75 -9.35 3.24
C ILE A 115 4.69 -8.13 3.17
N ASN A 116 6.00 -8.35 3.25
CA ASN A 116 6.98 -7.30 3.03
C ASN A 116 7.12 -6.97 1.53
N PHE A 117 6.35 -6.00 1.05
CA PHE A 117 6.37 -5.60 -0.36
C PHE A 117 7.72 -5.06 -0.82
N PHE A 118 8.51 -4.46 0.08
CA PHE A 118 9.84 -3.97 -0.26
C PHE A 118 10.77 -5.13 -0.60
N THR A 119 10.75 -6.19 0.21
CA THR A 119 11.49 -7.44 -0.04
C THR A 119 11.19 -7.99 -1.43
N LEU A 120 9.91 -8.14 -1.78
CA LEU A 120 9.53 -8.69 -3.09
C LEU A 120 9.88 -7.75 -4.25
N SER A 121 9.68 -6.44 -4.06
CA SER A 121 9.96 -5.43 -5.08
C SER A 121 11.45 -5.24 -5.36
N MET A 122 12.29 -5.39 -4.33
CA MET A 122 13.73 -5.07 -4.40
C MET A 122 14.62 -6.31 -4.40
N ARG A 123 14.05 -7.53 -4.51
CA ARG A 123 14.81 -8.79 -4.50
C ARG A 123 15.95 -8.85 -5.52
N ASN A 124 15.75 -8.26 -6.70
CA ASN A 124 16.76 -8.21 -7.78
C ASN A 124 17.59 -6.92 -7.76
N ARG A 125 17.39 -6.05 -6.77
CA ARG A 125 18.05 -4.75 -6.61
C ARG A 125 18.38 -4.47 -5.12
N PRO A 126 19.07 -5.38 -4.40
CA PRO A 126 19.34 -5.21 -2.97
C PRO A 126 20.14 -3.94 -2.66
N GLN A 127 20.96 -3.46 -3.61
CA GLN A 127 21.74 -2.22 -3.48
C GLN A 127 20.86 -0.98 -3.24
N ARG A 128 19.56 -1.03 -3.60
CA ARG A 128 18.61 0.05 -3.29
C ARG A 128 18.40 0.22 -1.79
N ALA A 129 18.46 -0.85 -1.01
CA ALA A 129 18.35 -0.78 0.44
C ALA A 129 19.58 -0.09 1.06
N GLU A 130 20.77 -0.46 0.60
CA GLU A 130 22.05 0.14 1.03
C GLU A 130 22.15 1.61 0.63
N MET A 131 21.72 1.97 -0.58
CA MET A 131 21.67 3.36 -1.05
C MET A 131 20.76 4.22 -0.18
N LEU A 132 19.62 3.69 0.24
CA LEU A 132 18.73 4.40 1.17
C LEU A 132 19.37 4.58 2.54
N GLU A 133 20.04 3.55 3.08
CA GLU A 133 20.80 3.67 4.32
C GLU A 133 21.89 4.74 4.21
N GLY A 134 22.72 4.70 3.15
CA GLY A 134 23.76 5.69 2.89
C GLY A 134 23.20 7.12 2.76
N THR A 135 22.01 7.27 2.21
CA THR A 135 21.32 8.56 2.09
C THR A 135 20.88 9.12 3.45
N ILE A 136 20.52 8.25 4.41
CA ILE A 136 20.17 8.65 5.78
C ILE A 136 21.44 9.02 6.55
N LEU A 137 22.51 8.22 6.42
CA LEU A 137 23.81 8.50 7.04
C LEU A 137 24.39 9.84 6.57
N ALA A 138 24.38 10.09 5.26
CA ALA A 138 24.85 11.37 4.70
C ALA A 138 24.06 12.58 5.22
N ARG A 139 22.77 12.43 5.54
CA ARG A 139 21.97 13.49 6.18
C ARG A 139 22.29 13.66 7.66
N LEU A 140 22.64 12.58 8.37
CA LEU A 140 23.08 12.65 9.77
C LEU A 140 24.41 13.40 9.94
N ASP A 141 25.24 13.42 8.90
CA ASP A 141 26.52 14.15 8.87
C ASP A 141 26.39 15.63 8.48
N ALA A 142 25.18 16.13 8.22
CA ALA A 142 24.95 17.53 7.84
C ALA A 142 25.24 18.48 9.03
N PRO A 143 25.98 19.59 8.81
CA PRO A 143 26.44 20.46 9.89
C PRO A 143 25.34 21.30 10.57
N ASP A 144 24.23 21.54 9.88
CA ASP A 144 23.09 22.37 10.30
C ASP A 144 21.89 21.55 10.80
N LEU A 145 22.10 20.26 11.07
CA LEU A 145 21.05 19.34 11.50
C LEU A 145 20.56 19.66 12.91
N SER A 146 19.27 19.93 13.07
CA SER A 146 18.67 20.16 14.39
C SER A 146 18.66 18.89 15.25
N ASP A 147 18.70 19.02 16.58
CA ASP A 147 18.63 17.86 17.49
C ASP A 147 17.34 17.04 17.29
N ARG A 148 16.23 17.71 16.96
CA ARG A 148 14.95 17.08 16.66
C ARG A 148 15.04 16.26 15.38
N HIS A 149 15.59 16.83 14.31
CA HIS A 149 15.78 16.12 13.03
C HIS A 149 16.76 14.97 13.17
N LYS A 150 17.87 15.15 13.91
CA LYS A 150 18.85 14.11 14.18
C LYS A 150 18.21 12.87 14.81
N LYS A 151 17.44 13.05 15.89
CA LYS A 151 16.72 11.93 16.55
C LYS A 151 15.75 11.24 15.59
N ALA A 152 15.05 12.01 14.76
CA ALA A 152 14.11 11.44 13.79
C ALA A 152 14.84 10.63 12.71
N LEU A 153 15.99 11.09 12.22
CA LEU A 153 16.84 10.36 11.27
C LEU A 153 17.47 9.11 11.88
N GLU A 154 17.91 9.14 13.14
CA GLU A 154 18.42 7.98 13.86
C GLU A 154 17.35 6.88 14.01
N TYR A 155 16.12 7.27 14.33
CA TYR A 155 14.98 6.35 14.35
C TYR A 155 14.69 5.79 12.95
N LYS A 156 14.65 6.65 11.93
CA LYS A 156 14.47 6.24 10.53
C LYS A 156 15.56 5.29 10.04
N LEU A 157 16.81 5.49 10.46
CA LEU A 157 17.93 4.61 10.16
C LEU A 157 17.70 3.21 10.74
N THR A 158 17.23 3.15 11.99
CA THR A 158 16.88 1.88 12.66
C THR A 158 15.80 1.12 11.88
N VAL A 159 14.69 1.79 11.53
CA VAL A 159 13.60 1.22 10.73
C VAL A 159 14.09 0.76 9.35
N THR A 160 14.96 1.54 8.70
CA THR A 160 15.50 1.19 7.37
C THR A 160 16.36 -0.06 7.44
N ARG A 161 17.21 -0.19 8.47
CA ARG A 161 18.06 -1.37 8.66
C ARG A 161 17.23 -2.63 8.92
N SER A 162 16.21 -2.54 9.78
CA SER A 162 15.38 -3.69 10.14
C SER A 162 14.47 -4.13 8.99
N GLU A 163 13.77 -3.22 8.34
CA GLU A 163 12.72 -3.57 7.37
C GLU A 163 13.25 -3.71 5.93
N LYS A 164 14.28 -2.94 5.56
CA LYS A 164 14.73 -2.84 4.16
C LYS A 164 16.05 -3.56 3.94
N VAL A 165 17.09 -3.20 4.69
CA VAL A 165 18.43 -3.80 4.53
C VAL A 165 18.38 -5.29 4.90
N SER A 166 17.78 -5.62 6.04
CA SER A 166 17.58 -7.03 6.42
C SER A 166 16.53 -7.71 5.54
N GLY A 167 15.55 -6.96 5.03
CA GLY A 167 14.47 -7.46 4.19
C GLY A 167 14.92 -8.00 2.82
N VAL A 168 16.04 -7.52 2.27
CA VAL A 168 16.54 -7.96 0.95
C VAL A 168 17.56 -9.10 1.02
N ARG A 169 17.78 -9.69 2.20
CA ARG A 169 18.65 -10.86 2.32
C ARG A 169 18.03 -12.08 1.60
N PRO A 170 18.82 -12.95 0.95
CA PRO A 170 18.29 -14.04 0.13
C PRO A 170 17.31 -14.97 0.85
N GLU A 171 17.58 -15.29 2.11
CA GLU A 171 16.71 -16.13 2.95
C GLU A 171 15.38 -15.46 3.27
N VAL A 172 15.38 -14.15 3.52
CA VAL A 172 14.17 -13.37 3.78
C VAL A 172 13.35 -13.26 2.50
N VAL A 173 13.99 -12.97 1.36
CA VAL A 173 13.35 -12.96 0.04
C VAL A 173 12.67 -14.30 -0.26
N LYS A 174 13.34 -15.42 0.02
CA LYS A 174 12.77 -16.75 -0.20
C LYS A 174 11.53 -17.01 0.65
N GLU A 175 11.59 -16.74 1.95
CA GLU A 175 10.44 -16.94 2.85
C GLU A 175 9.28 -15.99 2.51
N GLU A 176 9.58 -14.75 2.14
CA GLU A 176 8.57 -13.78 1.74
C GLU A 176 7.88 -14.17 0.43
N THR A 177 8.66 -14.70 -0.53
CA THR A 177 8.12 -15.23 -1.79
C THR A 177 7.19 -16.43 -1.53
N LYS A 178 7.55 -17.30 -0.58
CA LYS A 178 6.71 -18.42 -0.16
C LYS A 178 5.41 -17.95 0.51
N ARG A 179 5.48 -16.96 1.40
CA ARG A 179 4.32 -16.35 2.06
C ARG A 179 3.38 -15.74 1.02
N ALA A 180 3.91 -14.95 0.09
CA ALA A 180 3.11 -14.35 -0.97
C ALA A 180 2.44 -15.40 -1.87
N ARG A 181 3.16 -16.47 -2.26
CA ARG A 181 2.57 -17.57 -3.03
C ARG A 181 1.41 -18.24 -2.28
N ALA A 182 1.57 -18.51 -0.99
CA ALA A 182 0.54 -19.14 -0.17
C ALA A 182 -0.70 -18.24 -0.07
N PHE A 183 -0.51 -16.95 0.24
CA PHE A 183 -1.58 -15.95 0.27
C PHE A 183 -2.33 -15.86 -1.07
N LEU A 184 -1.61 -15.75 -2.19
CA LEU A 184 -2.24 -15.67 -3.51
C LEU A 184 -3.00 -16.94 -3.89
N SER A 185 -2.54 -18.10 -3.44
CA SER A 185 -3.25 -19.38 -3.66
C SER A 185 -4.55 -19.42 -2.85
N GLU A 186 -4.55 -18.87 -1.63
CA GLU A 186 -5.76 -18.73 -0.81
C GLU A 186 -6.77 -17.77 -1.46
N ILE A 187 -6.30 -16.61 -1.94
CA ILE A 187 -7.15 -15.65 -2.67
C ILE A 187 -7.78 -16.29 -3.92
N ASP A 188 -7.02 -17.07 -4.69
CA ASP A 188 -7.57 -17.77 -5.86
C ASP A 188 -8.64 -18.80 -5.45
N HIS A 189 -8.44 -19.49 -4.32
CA HIS A 189 -9.43 -20.41 -3.77
C HIS A 189 -10.72 -19.70 -3.37
N VAL A 190 -10.62 -18.61 -2.60
CA VAL A 190 -11.77 -17.77 -2.21
C VAL A 190 -12.48 -17.23 -3.45
N ARG A 191 -11.72 -16.71 -4.42
CA ARG A 191 -12.29 -16.19 -5.67
C ARG A 191 -13.08 -17.25 -6.44
N ARG A 192 -12.58 -18.48 -6.52
CA ARG A 192 -13.31 -19.59 -7.14
C ARG A 192 -14.56 -19.96 -6.37
N SER A 193 -14.51 -20.02 -5.04
CA SER A 193 -15.66 -20.43 -4.22
C SER A 193 -16.83 -19.45 -4.28
N HIS A 194 -16.57 -18.17 -4.52
CA HIS A 194 -17.62 -17.15 -4.63
C HIS A 194 -18.14 -16.91 -6.04
N ASN A 195 -17.43 -17.37 -7.07
CA ASN A 195 -17.82 -17.15 -8.46
C ASN A 195 -18.21 -18.43 -9.22
N ASP A 196 -17.89 -19.62 -8.71
CA ASP A 196 -18.25 -20.95 -9.25
C ASP A 196 -18.33 -21.03 -10.79
N GLU A 197 -19.54 -21.08 -11.36
CA GLU A 197 -19.81 -21.16 -12.81
C GLU A 197 -19.59 -19.83 -13.58
N ASP A 198 -19.60 -18.69 -12.88
CA ASP A 198 -19.47 -17.33 -13.40
C ASP A 198 -18.07 -16.74 -13.23
N LEU A 199 -17.03 -17.58 -13.07
CA LEU A 199 -15.66 -17.11 -12.94
C LEU A 199 -15.14 -16.50 -14.25
N THR A 200 -15.37 -15.20 -14.42
CA THR A 200 -14.85 -14.39 -15.53
C THR A 200 -13.52 -13.71 -15.17
N VAL A 201 -12.94 -12.97 -16.11
CA VAL A 201 -11.74 -12.16 -15.85
C VAL A 201 -12.09 -10.92 -15.02
N GLU A 202 -13.32 -10.43 -15.16
CA GLU A 202 -13.84 -9.22 -14.52
C GLU A 202 -14.39 -9.47 -13.11
N ALA A 203 -14.62 -10.73 -12.74
CA ALA A 203 -15.13 -11.12 -11.43
C ALA A 203 -14.15 -10.78 -10.30
N TRP A 204 -14.62 -10.03 -9.30
CA TRP A 204 -13.90 -9.71 -8.06
C TRP A 204 -13.83 -10.91 -7.12
N VAL A 205 -12.99 -10.82 -6.09
CA VAL A 205 -12.69 -11.95 -5.17
C VAL A 205 -13.96 -12.51 -4.52
N PHE A 206 -14.92 -11.67 -4.15
CA PHE A 206 -16.16 -12.11 -3.50
C PHE A 206 -17.39 -12.10 -4.43
N GLY A 207 -17.20 -12.02 -5.75
CA GLY A 207 -18.31 -11.94 -6.71
C GLY A 207 -19.16 -10.66 -6.58
N THR A 208 -18.63 -9.62 -5.92
CA THR A 208 -19.31 -8.33 -5.75
C THR A 208 -19.40 -7.58 -7.08
N ALA A 209 -20.38 -6.68 -7.21
CA ALA A 209 -20.53 -5.87 -8.42
C ALA A 209 -19.44 -4.79 -8.59
N VAL A 210 -18.82 -4.38 -7.49
CA VAL A 210 -17.75 -3.38 -7.41
C VAL A 210 -16.58 -3.94 -6.59
N PRO A 211 -15.33 -3.48 -6.81
CA PRO A 211 -14.19 -3.99 -6.07
C PRO A 211 -14.27 -3.60 -4.59
N THR A 212 -13.98 -4.56 -3.72
CA THR A 212 -13.80 -4.35 -2.28
C THR A 212 -12.41 -3.75 -2.00
N ALA A 213 -12.14 -3.36 -0.76
CA ALA A 213 -10.79 -2.95 -0.35
C ALA A 213 -9.75 -4.07 -0.50
N LEU A 214 -10.16 -5.34 -0.41
CA LEU A 214 -9.26 -6.45 -0.71
C LEU A 214 -8.87 -6.47 -2.19
N ASP A 215 -9.83 -6.27 -3.10
CA ASP A 215 -9.57 -6.24 -4.53
C ASP A 215 -8.62 -5.09 -4.91
N THR A 216 -8.89 -3.89 -4.40
CA THR A 216 -8.07 -2.71 -4.72
C THR A 216 -6.62 -2.84 -4.23
N THR A 217 -6.41 -3.46 -3.07
CA THR A 217 -5.07 -3.72 -2.52
C THR A 217 -4.39 -4.88 -3.25
N LEU A 218 -5.11 -5.98 -3.51
CA LEU A 218 -4.64 -7.16 -4.24
C LEU A 218 -4.14 -6.79 -5.64
N ILE A 219 -4.91 -6.03 -6.41
CA ILE A 219 -4.51 -5.64 -7.77
C ILE A 219 -3.19 -4.89 -7.77
N CYS A 220 -2.94 -4.02 -6.77
CA CYS A 220 -1.66 -3.33 -6.63
C CYS A 220 -0.50 -4.30 -6.33
N LEU A 221 -0.72 -5.33 -5.50
CA LEU A 221 0.25 -6.40 -5.28
C LEU A 221 0.55 -7.16 -6.57
N LEU A 222 -0.48 -7.60 -7.28
CA LEU A 222 -0.35 -8.34 -8.53
C LEU A 222 0.39 -7.53 -9.60
N ALA A 223 0.01 -6.26 -9.78
CA ALA A 223 0.68 -5.35 -10.71
C ALA A 223 2.16 -5.17 -10.35
N ARG A 224 2.49 -5.07 -9.05
CA ARG A 224 3.89 -5.01 -8.62
C ARG A 224 4.64 -6.28 -8.97
N LEU A 225 4.07 -7.46 -8.68
CA LEU A 225 4.70 -8.74 -8.97
C LEU A 225 5.01 -8.90 -10.46
N MET A 226 4.10 -8.45 -11.34
CA MET A 226 4.34 -8.39 -12.78
C MET A 226 5.49 -7.44 -13.13
N ASP A 227 5.48 -6.22 -12.60
CA ASP A 227 6.53 -5.22 -12.90
C ASP A 227 7.92 -5.70 -12.50
N VAL A 228 8.01 -6.57 -11.49
CA VAL A 228 9.26 -7.16 -11.03
C VAL A 228 9.50 -8.57 -11.54
N GLN A 229 8.74 -9.06 -12.54
CA GLN A 229 8.91 -10.40 -13.14
C GLN A 229 8.85 -11.52 -12.10
N LEU A 230 7.84 -11.47 -11.22
CA LEU A 230 7.52 -12.52 -10.24
C LEU A 230 6.14 -13.13 -10.51
N GLU A 231 5.70 -13.19 -11.77
CA GLU A 231 4.38 -13.72 -12.10
C GLU A 231 4.25 -15.23 -11.81
N GLU A 232 5.36 -15.97 -11.70
CA GLU A 232 5.34 -17.42 -11.47
C GLU A 232 4.82 -17.84 -10.09
N ILE A 233 4.64 -16.87 -9.18
CA ILE A 233 3.99 -17.11 -7.89
C ILE A 233 2.48 -16.84 -7.91
N VAL A 234 1.97 -16.26 -9.00
CA VAL A 234 0.59 -15.82 -9.14
C VAL A 234 -0.24 -16.91 -9.82
N PRO A 235 -1.37 -17.36 -9.24
CA PRO A 235 -2.33 -18.22 -9.93
C PRO A 235 -2.81 -17.61 -11.25
N PRO A 236 -2.92 -18.40 -12.35
CA PRO A 236 -3.20 -17.86 -13.69
C PRO A 236 -4.45 -16.99 -13.76
N ALA A 237 -5.54 -17.35 -13.06
CA ALA A 237 -6.79 -16.59 -13.09
C ALA A 237 -6.65 -15.19 -12.46
N LEU A 238 -5.88 -15.07 -11.36
CA LEU A 238 -5.56 -13.77 -10.76
C LEU A 238 -4.65 -12.94 -11.67
N LEU A 239 -3.74 -13.58 -12.40
CA LEU A 239 -2.86 -12.88 -13.34
C LEU A 239 -3.64 -12.29 -14.52
N GLU A 240 -4.61 -13.02 -15.07
CA GLU A 240 -5.51 -12.50 -16.11
C GLU A 240 -6.37 -11.35 -15.60
N MET A 241 -6.96 -11.49 -14.40
CA MET A 241 -7.68 -10.40 -13.73
C MET A 241 -6.80 -9.15 -13.58
N ALA A 242 -5.57 -9.30 -13.09
CA ALA A 242 -4.65 -8.19 -12.94
C ALA A 242 -4.30 -7.51 -14.27
N ARG A 243 -4.08 -8.29 -15.34
CA ARG A 243 -3.82 -7.75 -16.69
C ARG A 243 -5.00 -6.93 -17.19
N ALA A 244 -6.23 -7.43 -17.06
CA ALA A 244 -7.42 -6.69 -17.46
C ALA A 244 -7.60 -5.40 -16.67
N VAL A 245 -7.45 -5.44 -15.34
CA VAL A 245 -7.60 -4.25 -14.48
C VAL A 245 -6.52 -3.21 -14.76
N ARG A 246 -5.28 -3.64 -15.05
CA ARG A 246 -4.17 -2.74 -15.42
C ARG A 246 -4.45 -1.91 -16.66
N GLU A 247 -5.32 -2.40 -17.55
CA GLU A 247 -5.68 -1.67 -18.77
C GLU A 247 -6.74 -0.57 -18.54
N THR A 248 -7.43 -0.60 -17.40
CA THR A 248 -8.45 0.39 -17.05
C THR A 248 -7.86 1.78 -16.82
N ALA A 249 -8.62 2.81 -17.19
CA ALA A 249 -8.22 4.21 -16.99
C ALA A 249 -8.02 4.54 -15.50
N ALA A 250 -8.87 4.01 -14.62
CA ALA A 250 -8.80 4.23 -13.17
C ALA A 250 -7.48 3.70 -12.58
N PHE A 251 -7.07 2.49 -12.97
CA PHE A 251 -5.81 1.93 -12.48
C PHE A 251 -4.59 2.63 -13.07
N LYS A 252 -4.59 2.94 -14.38
CA LYS A 252 -3.52 3.70 -15.04
C LYS A 252 -3.29 5.08 -14.43
N ALA A 253 -4.34 5.72 -13.90
CA ALA A 253 -4.22 7.03 -13.24
C ALA A 253 -3.47 6.98 -11.89
N ILE A 254 -3.43 5.81 -11.23
CA ILE A 254 -2.81 5.66 -9.90
C ILE A 254 -1.51 4.87 -9.92
N TRP A 255 -1.29 4.03 -10.93
CA TRP A 255 -0.15 3.11 -10.97
C TRP A 255 1.05 3.72 -11.67
N SER A 256 2.24 3.46 -11.15
CA SER A 256 3.50 3.73 -11.83
C SER A 256 4.45 2.56 -11.62
N SER A 257 4.90 1.95 -12.71
CA SER A 257 5.87 0.86 -12.67
C SER A 257 7.22 1.34 -12.13
N VAL A 258 8.00 0.39 -11.58
CA VAL A 258 9.31 0.62 -10.93
C VAL A 258 10.50 0.08 -11.72
#